data_AF-A0A7S4AIP7-F1
#
_entry.id   AF-A0A7S4AIP7-F1
#
_cell.length_a   1.000
_cell.length_b   1.000
_cell.length_c   1.000
_cell.angle_alpha   90.00
_cell.angle_beta   90.00
_cell.angle_gamma   90.00
#
_symmetry.space_group_name_H-M   'P 1'
#
loop_
_entity.id
_entity.type
_entity.pdbx_description
1 polymer ?
#
loop_
_entity_poly.entity_id
_entity_poly.type
_entity_poly.pdbx_seq_one_letter_code
_entity_poly.pdbx_strand_id
1 'polypeptide(L)'
;MSCCKNNNNNTNRETIDDGVDPCCGTGPLCICLPYSNACVITAQILSIFAFLISWIWWVTFIISFIVMVLLQIIWCCRQNRAGIMASIVVSFISFIACLFSAIWALVVWKGSNWCAPFFFISDDSYDDYYSYDYCPEGAWAAVAFFDAALWLAVAGCMLYFEFSGRHAALDKRWSDQNTSTSDENVATVAAEMGTVEQIRAPSATVTAAATANVPVARAMLMPDNNSCIPPAEVSKKAEEA
;
A
#
# COMPACT_ATOMS: atom_id res chain seq x y z
N MET A 1 -2.46 -13.34 0.67
CA MET A 1 -1.85 -12.41 1.64
C MET A 1 -2.94 -11.93 2.58
N SER A 2 -2.97 -12.44 3.82
CA SER A 2 -4.03 -12.14 4.78
C SER A 2 -3.71 -10.81 5.45
N CYS A 3 -4.31 -9.71 5.00
CA CYS A 3 -4.13 -8.39 5.62
C CYS A 3 -4.74 -8.30 7.02
N CYS A 4 -5.48 -9.31 7.45
CA CYS A 4 -5.99 -9.45 8.80
C CYS A 4 -5.49 -10.78 9.38
N LYS A 5 -4.29 -10.78 9.95
CA LYS A 5 -3.81 -11.92 10.75
C LYS A 5 -4.43 -11.76 12.13
N ASN A 6 -5.56 -12.42 12.34
CA ASN A 6 -6.30 -12.46 13.59
C ASN A 6 -5.40 -13.02 14.70
N ASN A 7 -4.72 -12.15 15.44
CA ASN A 7 -3.92 -12.54 16.59
C ASN A 7 -4.87 -12.64 17.79
N ASN A 8 -5.61 -13.74 17.82
CA ASN A 8 -6.67 -14.02 18.78
C ASN A 8 -6.06 -14.42 20.12
N ASN A 9 -5.42 -13.46 20.81
CA ASN A 9 -5.01 -13.63 22.20
C ASN A 9 -6.10 -13.04 23.10
N ASN A 10 -6.91 -13.95 23.64
CA ASN A 10 -7.91 -13.73 24.69
C ASN A 10 -7.41 -12.79 25.80
N THR A 11 -7.66 -11.50 25.62
CA THR A 11 -7.57 -10.50 26.68
C THR A 11 -8.93 -9.82 26.74
N ASN A 12 -9.46 -9.73 27.96
CA ASN A 12 -10.84 -9.40 28.28
C ASN A 12 -11.34 -8.19 27.49
N ARG A 13 -12.39 -8.43 26.70
CA ARG A 13 -13.11 -7.44 25.90
C ARG A 13 -13.99 -6.61 26.84
N GLU A 14 -13.39 -5.60 27.46
CA GLU A 14 -14.14 -4.43 27.90
C GLU A 14 -14.79 -3.80 26.66
N THR A 15 -16.06 -3.46 26.80
CA THR A 15 -16.94 -2.87 25.79
C THR A 15 -16.37 -1.54 25.31
N ILE A 16 -15.70 -1.57 24.16
CA ILE A 16 -15.28 -0.38 23.41
C ILE A 16 -16.51 0.12 22.66
N ASP A 17 -16.87 1.37 22.95
CA ASP A 17 -17.99 2.11 22.39
C ASP A 17 -17.81 2.40 20.90
N ASP A 18 -18.92 2.38 20.17
CA ASP A 18 -18.99 2.38 18.70
C ASP A 18 -18.50 3.71 18.12
N GLY A 19 -17.44 3.69 17.30
CA GLY A 19 -16.93 4.92 16.70
C GLY A 19 -16.25 4.76 15.35
N VAL A 20 -15.10 4.08 15.31
CA VAL A 20 -14.36 3.83 14.05
C VAL A 20 -13.53 2.56 14.23
N ASP A 21 -14.10 1.40 13.86
CA ASP A 21 -13.36 0.14 13.90
C ASP A 21 -12.25 0.11 12.83
N PRO A 22 -11.05 -0.42 13.15
CA PRO A 22 -10.03 -0.68 12.16
C PRO A 22 -10.53 -1.69 11.13
N CYS A 23 -10.12 -1.54 9.87
CA CYS A 23 -10.59 -2.32 8.70
C CYS A 23 -10.31 -3.84 8.70
N CYS A 24 -9.96 -4.40 9.85
CA CYS A 24 -9.67 -5.81 10.07
C CYS A 24 -10.32 -6.36 11.35
N GLY A 25 -11.56 -5.95 11.65
CA GLY A 25 -12.40 -6.52 12.70
C GLY A 25 -13.80 -6.90 12.20
N THR A 26 -14.56 -7.67 12.99
CA THR A 26 -15.98 -8.04 12.77
C THR A 26 -16.94 -6.84 12.96
N GLY A 27 -16.49 -5.65 12.59
CA GLY A 27 -17.22 -4.39 12.62
C GLY A 27 -17.76 -4.00 11.23
N PRO A 28 -18.50 -2.89 11.13
CA PRO A 28 -19.12 -2.44 9.90
C PRO A 28 -18.11 -2.28 8.75
N LEU A 29 -18.54 -2.68 7.55
CA LEU A 29 -17.79 -2.68 6.29
C LEU A 29 -16.86 -1.47 6.17
N CYS A 30 -15.55 -1.70 6.22
CA CYS A 30 -14.59 -0.65 5.93
C CYS A 30 -14.72 -0.22 4.47
N ILE A 31 -15.26 0.98 4.28
CA ILE A 31 -15.22 1.67 2.98
C ILE A 31 -13.76 1.98 2.70
N CYS A 32 -13.23 1.28 1.69
CA CYS A 32 -11.89 1.49 1.17
C CYS A 32 -11.85 2.91 0.61
N LEU A 33 -11.25 3.86 1.34
CA LEU A 33 -11.17 5.24 0.89
C LEU A 33 -10.09 5.30 -0.22
N PRO A 34 -10.47 5.53 -1.49
CA PRO A 34 -9.50 5.53 -2.58
C PRO A 34 -8.51 6.69 -2.40
N TYR A 35 -7.25 6.45 -2.77
CA TYR A 35 -6.26 7.52 -2.84
C TYR A 35 -6.74 8.59 -3.85
N SER A 36 -7.00 9.81 -3.40
CA SER A 36 -7.40 10.93 -4.27
C SER A 36 -6.26 11.49 -5.13
N ASN A 37 -5.08 10.84 -5.11
CA ASN A 37 -3.91 11.29 -5.85
C ASN A 37 -4.01 10.93 -7.33
N ALA A 38 -3.97 11.95 -8.20
CA ALA A 38 -4.00 11.78 -9.65
C ALA A 38 -2.97 10.76 -10.16
N CYS A 39 -1.72 10.78 -9.66
CA CYS A 39 -0.66 9.85 -10.08
C CYS A 39 -1.00 8.37 -9.80
N VAL A 40 -1.71 8.11 -8.70
CA VAL A 40 -2.07 6.76 -8.28
C VAL A 40 -3.27 6.25 -9.10
N ILE A 41 -4.19 7.15 -9.45
CA ILE A 41 -5.29 6.89 -10.40
C ILE A 41 -4.74 6.60 -11.79
N THR A 42 -3.82 7.44 -12.29
CA THR A 42 -3.20 7.23 -13.61
C THR A 42 -2.40 5.94 -13.66
N ALA A 43 -1.68 5.59 -12.60
CA ALA A 43 -0.92 4.34 -12.54
C ALA A 43 -1.82 3.10 -12.70
N GLN A 44 -3.05 3.13 -12.16
CA GLN A 44 -4.00 2.04 -12.36
C GLN A 44 -4.54 1.95 -13.78
N ILE A 45 -4.94 3.08 -14.34
CA ILE A 45 -5.47 3.10 -15.71
C ILE A 45 -4.37 2.61 -16.68
N LEU A 46 -3.14 3.08 -16.49
CA LEU A 46 -1.99 2.67 -17.28
C LEU A 46 -1.67 1.18 -17.11
N SER A 47 -1.78 0.62 -15.90
CA SER A 47 -1.51 -0.81 -15.69
C SER A 47 -2.53 -1.73 -16.35
N ILE A 48 -3.80 -1.30 -16.47
CA ILE A 48 -4.82 -2.02 -17.23
C ILE A 48 -4.46 -2.01 -18.73
N PHE A 49 -4.11 -0.84 -19.27
CA PHE A 49 -3.68 -0.75 -20.68
C PHE A 49 -2.42 -1.56 -20.96
N ALA A 50 -1.42 -1.49 -20.09
CA ALA A 50 -0.20 -2.28 -20.19
C ALA A 50 -0.53 -3.78 -20.20
N PHE A 51 -1.34 -4.25 -19.26
CA PHE A 51 -1.77 -5.65 -19.21
C PHE A 51 -2.45 -6.12 -20.49
N LEU A 52 -3.36 -5.32 -21.07
CA LEU A 52 -4.03 -5.66 -22.33
C LEU A 52 -3.04 -5.76 -23.51
N ILE A 53 -1.94 -5.00 -23.47
CA ILE A 53 -0.89 -5.01 -24.50
C ILE A 53 0.12 -6.14 -24.27
N SER A 54 0.35 -6.57 -23.02
CA SER A 54 1.30 -7.64 -22.67
C SER A 54 0.92 -9.04 -23.19
N TRP A 55 -0.25 -9.21 -23.83
CA TRP A 55 -0.68 -10.48 -24.44
C TRP A 55 0.26 -10.99 -25.55
N ILE A 56 1.18 -10.17 -26.06
CA ILE A 56 2.15 -10.55 -27.10
C ILE A 56 3.03 -11.73 -26.67
N TRP A 57 3.30 -11.90 -25.39
CA TRP A 57 4.11 -13.01 -24.92
C TRP A 57 3.59 -13.51 -23.58
N TRP A 58 3.43 -14.83 -23.46
CA TRP A 58 2.73 -15.43 -22.32
C TRP A 58 3.45 -15.17 -20.98
N VAL A 59 4.79 -15.09 -20.97
CA VAL A 59 5.55 -14.80 -19.74
C VAL A 59 5.29 -13.37 -19.28
N THR A 60 5.39 -12.38 -20.17
CA THR A 60 5.06 -10.99 -19.84
C THR A 60 3.59 -10.84 -19.48
N PHE A 61 2.69 -11.59 -20.12
CA PHE A 61 1.27 -11.60 -19.78
C PHE A 61 1.03 -12.05 -18.33
N ILE A 62 1.64 -13.15 -17.89
CA ILE A 62 1.50 -13.63 -16.50
C ILE A 62 2.10 -12.62 -15.51
N ILE A 63 3.30 -12.10 -15.79
CA ILE A 63 3.97 -11.13 -14.92
C ILE A 63 3.11 -9.85 -14.81
N SER A 64 2.68 -9.30 -15.94
CA SER A 64 1.81 -8.12 -16.02
C SER A 64 0.48 -8.32 -15.29
N PHE A 65 -0.12 -9.52 -15.38
CA PHE A 65 -1.33 -9.86 -14.63
C PHE A 65 -1.08 -9.78 -13.11
N ILE A 66 0.02 -10.35 -12.63
CA ILE A 66 0.38 -10.29 -11.21
C ILE A 66 0.57 -8.85 -10.76
N VAL A 67 1.28 -8.02 -11.54
CA VAL A 67 1.50 -6.61 -11.20
C VAL A 67 0.18 -5.83 -11.18
N MET A 68 -0.68 -6.05 -12.18
CA MET A 68 -1.99 -5.44 -12.26
C MET A 68 -2.83 -5.80 -11.02
N VAL A 69 -2.88 -7.07 -10.62
CA VAL A 69 -3.57 -7.50 -9.39
C VAL A 69 -2.98 -6.84 -8.14
N LEU A 70 -1.65 -6.77 -8.00
CA LEU A 70 -1.01 -6.10 -6.87
C LEU A 70 -1.38 -4.60 -6.80
N LEU A 71 -1.43 -3.93 -7.95
CA LEU A 71 -1.83 -2.52 -8.05
C LEU A 71 -3.32 -2.30 -7.73
N GLN A 72 -4.18 -3.27 -8.05
CA GLN A 72 -5.59 -3.25 -7.63
C GLN A 72 -5.74 -3.46 -6.12
N ILE A 73 -4.96 -4.37 -5.53
CA ILE A 73 -4.96 -4.61 -4.08
C ILE A 73 -4.51 -3.36 -3.31
N ILE A 74 -3.52 -2.60 -3.80
CA ILE A 74 -3.06 -1.34 -3.18
C ILE A 74 -4.20 -0.32 -3.03
N TRP A 75 -5.15 -0.35 -3.95
CA TRP A 75 -6.30 0.54 -3.96
C TRP A 75 -7.43 0.08 -3.04
N CYS A 76 -7.76 -1.22 -3.11
CA CYS A 76 -8.80 -1.79 -2.27
C CYS A 76 -8.35 -1.82 -0.81
N CYS A 77 -7.12 -2.25 -0.54
CA CYS A 77 -6.58 -2.31 0.79
C CYS A 77 -5.45 -1.29 0.92
N ARG A 78 -5.59 -0.34 1.85
CA ARG A 78 -4.50 0.58 2.17
C ARG A 78 -3.27 -0.23 2.59
N GLN A 79 -2.31 -0.33 1.68
CA GLN A 79 -1.14 -1.17 1.87
C GLN A 79 -0.07 -0.43 2.67
N ASN A 80 0.75 -1.17 3.41
CA ASN A 80 1.92 -0.62 4.08
C ASN A 80 2.94 -0.12 3.05
N ARG A 81 3.84 0.76 3.49
CA ARG A 81 4.95 1.30 2.68
C ARG A 81 5.77 0.21 1.97
N ALA A 82 5.99 -0.92 2.65
CA ALA A 82 6.69 -2.08 2.08
C ALA A 82 5.98 -2.66 0.84
N GLY A 83 4.65 -2.67 0.86
CA GLY A 83 3.86 -3.14 -0.26
C GLY A 83 3.90 -2.25 -1.48
N ILE A 84 3.92 -0.94 -1.26
CA ILE A 84 4.09 0.05 -2.34
C ILE A 84 5.47 -0.11 -2.97
N MET A 85 6.52 -0.23 -2.15
CA MET A 85 7.87 -0.54 -2.63
C MET A 85 7.94 -1.84 -3.42
N ALA A 86 7.24 -2.90 -2.95
CA ALA A 86 7.16 -4.15 -3.69
C ALA A 86 6.52 -3.95 -5.07
N SER A 87 5.43 -3.19 -5.18
CA SER A 87 4.78 -2.93 -6.48
C SER A 87 5.67 -2.14 -7.45
N ILE A 88 6.46 -1.20 -6.94
CA ILE A 88 7.45 -0.46 -7.73
C ILE A 88 8.50 -1.41 -8.29
N VAL A 89 9.09 -2.26 -7.43
CA VAL A 89 10.10 -3.23 -7.84
C VAL A 89 9.56 -4.21 -8.89
N VAL A 90 8.36 -4.75 -8.67
CA VAL A 90 7.74 -5.68 -9.63
C VAL A 90 7.42 -4.97 -10.94
N SER A 91 6.99 -3.70 -10.92
CA SER A 91 6.78 -2.92 -12.15
C SER A 91 8.08 -2.71 -12.96
N PHE A 92 9.21 -2.50 -12.27
CA PHE A 92 10.53 -2.44 -12.94
C PHE A 92 10.94 -3.80 -13.54
N ILE A 93 10.63 -4.90 -12.85
CA ILE A 93 10.88 -6.24 -13.38
C ILE A 93 10.05 -6.47 -14.66
N SER A 94 8.78 -6.04 -14.67
CA SER A 94 7.95 -6.09 -15.88
C SER A 94 8.52 -5.25 -17.01
N PHE A 95 8.96 -4.02 -16.72
CA PHE A 95 9.62 -3.15 -17.70
C PHE A 95 10.84 -3.84 -18.35
N ILE A 96 11.72 -4.44 -17.54
CA ILE A 96 12.90 -5.16 -18.03
C ILE A 96 12.49 -6.37 -18.87
N ALA A 97 11.48 -7.13 -18.42
CA ALA A 97 10.97 -8.29 -19.15
C ALA A 97 10.39 -7.90 -20.53
N CYS A 98 9.64 -6.80 -20.61
CA CYS A 98 9.10 -6.27 -21.87
C CYS A 98 10.20 -5.71 -22.79
N LEU A 99 11.24 -5.08 -22.24
CA LEU A 99 12.41 -4.67 -23.04
C LEU A 99 13.16 -5.88 -23.59
N PHE A 100 13.36 -6.91 -22.78
CA PHE A 100 14.02 -8.14 -23.22
C PHE A 100 13.21 -8.82 -24.33
N SER A 101 11.88 -8.92 -24.20
CA SER A 101 11.03 -9.50 -25.24
C SER A 101 11.04 -8.69 -26.53
N ALA A 102 11.07 -7.36 -26.46
CA ALA A 102 11.19 -6.48 -27.63
C ALA A 102 12.51 -6.72 -28.39
N ILE A 103 13.63 -6.77 -27.67
CA ILE A 103 14.95 -7.05 -28.26
C ILE A 103 15.02 -8.47 -28.81
N TRP A 104 14.47 -9.45 -28.06
CA TRP A 104 14.41 -10.84 -28.49
C TRP A 104 13.63 -11.00 -29.80
N ALA A 105 12.47 -10.35 -29.93
CA ALA A 105 11.69 -10.35 -31.17
C ALA A 105 12.50 -9.78 -32.35
N LEU A 106 13.25 -8.69 -32.15
CA LEU A 106 14.08 -8.10 -33.21
C LEU A 106 15.28 -8.98 -33.62
N VAL A 107 15.87 -9.71 -32.69
CA VAL A 107 17.09 -10.49 -32.95
C VAL A 107 16.75 -11.90 -33.47
N VAL A 108 15.78 -12.57 -32.85
CA VAL A 108 15.50 -13.99 -33.09
C VAL A 108 14.52 -14.18 -34.23
N TRP A 109 13.56 -13.27 -34.44
CA TRP A 109 12.63 -13.39 -35.57
C TRP A 109 13.22 -12.86 -36.87
N LYS A 110 14.42 -12.29 -36.84
CA LYS A 110 15.10 -11.81 -38.03
C LYS A 110 15.34 -12.97 -39.00
N GLY A 111 14.59 -12.97 -40.10
CA GLY A 111 14.64 -14.02 -41.12
C GLY A 111 13.87 -15.30 -40.76
N SER A 112 12.96 -15.24 -39.79
CA SER A 112 11.99 -16.31 -39.54
C SER A 112 10.72 -16.07 -40.36
N ASN A 113 10.27 -17.10 -41.06
CA ASN A 113 9.10 -17.01 -41.93
C ASN A 113 7.78 -17.11 -41.12
N TRP A 114 7.86 -17.53 -39.86
CA TRP A 114 6.72 -17.75 -38.97
C TRP A 114 6.93 -16.99 -37.65
N CYS A 115 5.99 -16.11 -37.32
CA CYS A 115 5.98 -15.32 -36.10
C CYS A 115 4.61 -15.45 -35.42
N ALA A 116 4.50 -16.44 -34.55
CA ALA A 116 3.32 -16.64 -33.74
C ALA A 116 3.67 -16.39 -32.26
N PRO A 117 3.09 -15.36 -31.62
CA PRO A 117 3.39 -15.02 -30.23
C PRO A 117 3.06 -16.13 -29.21
N PHE A 118 2.14 -17.04 -29.58
CA PHE A 118 1.61 -18.08 -28.70
C PHE A 118 2.03 -19.51 -29.07
N PHE A 119 2.61 -19.75 -30.25
CA PHE A 119 2.98 -21.10 -30.63
C PHE A 119 4.43 -21.37 -30.26
N PHE A 120 4.61 -22.19 -29.22
CA PHE A 120 5.81 -23.02 -29.14
C PHE A 120 5.81 -23.90 -30.38
N ILE A 121 6.88 -23.82 -31.16
CA ILE A 121 7.11 -24.54 -32.41
C ILE A 121 6.46 -25.93 -32.34
N SER A 122 5.30 -26.06 -32.99
CA SER A 122 4.73 -27.36 -33.32
C SER A 122 5.38 -27.71 -34.65
N ASP A 123 6.26 -28.70 -34.61
CA ASP A 123 6.98 -29.24 -35.77
C ASP A 123 6.01 -29.98 -36.71
N ASP A 124 5.02 -29.26 -37.22
CA ASP A 124 3.99 -29.81 -38.08
C ASP A 124 4.50 -29.65 -39.52
N SER A 125 5.23 -30.67 -39.97
CA SER A 125 5.85 -30.77 -41.29
C SER A 125 4.81 -30.82 -42.43
N TYR A 126 4.20 -29.68 -42.75
CA TYR A 126 3.37 -29.55 -43.94
C TYR A 126 4.05 -28.63 -44.96
N ASP A 127 4.40 -29.26 -46.08
CA ASP A 127 4.88 -28.63 -47.31
C ASP A 127 3.92 -27.52 -47.74
N ASP A 128 4.34 -26.26 -47.72
CA ASP A 128 3.55 -25.20 -48.36
C ASP A 128 4.41 -24.21 -49.15
N TYR A 129 4.07 -24.13 -50.43
CA TYR A 129 4.90 -23.71 -51.57
C TYR A 129 4.75 -22.22 -51.92
N TYR A 130 4.32 -21.37 -50.96
CA TYR A 130 4.17 -19.92 -51.14
C TYR A 130 4.51 -19.17 -49.84
N SER A 131 5.81 -19.05 -49.49
CA SER A 131 6.22 -18.30 -48.29
C SER A 131 6.31 -16.81 -48.57
N TYR A 132 5.20 -16.10 -48.33
CA TYR A 132 5.21 -14.66 -48.19
C TYR A 132 5.81 -14.31 -46.81
N ASP A 133 7.04 -13.78 -46.79
CA ASP A 133 7.71 -13.23 -45.59
C ASP A 133 6.98 -11.97 -45.12
N TYR A 134 5.87 -12.15 -44.43
CA TYR A 134 5.13 -11.07 -43.77
C TYR A 134 5.07 -11.31 -42.26
N CYS A 135 6.22 -11.56 -41.64
CA CYS A 135 6.32 -11.32 -40.21
C CYS A 135 6.56 -9.82 -39.97
N PRO A 136 5.61 -9.07 -39.40
CA PRO A 136 5.82 -7.67 -39.08
C PRO A 136 6.62 -7.56 -37.76
N GLU A 137 7.86 -8.02 -37.78
CA GLU A 137 8.80 -8.01 -36.64
C GLU A 137 8.89 -6.63 -35.98
N GLY A 138 8.95 -5.58 -36.80
CA GLY A 138 8.98 -4.20 -36.35
C GLY A 138 7.69 -3.77 -35.63
N ALA A 139 6.53 -4.28 -36.05
CA ALA A 139 5.26 -3.96 -35.38
C ALA A 139 5.20 -4.61 -34.00
N TRP A 140 5.58 -5.90 -33.89
CA TRP A 140 5.61 -6.60 -32.61
C TRP A 140 6.62 -5.99 -31.63
N ALA A 141 7.81 -5.67 -32.12
CA ALA A 141 8.82 -4.98 -31.32
C ALA A 141 8.33 -3.60 -30.85
N ALA A 142 7.70 -2.83 -31.75
CA ALA A 142 7.14 -1.53 -31.39
C ALA A 142 6.11 -1.64 -30.26
N VAL A 143 5.18 -2.60 -30.35
CA VAL A 143 4.17 -2.78 -29.30
C VAL A 143 4.81 -3.21 -27.97
N ALA A 144 5.83 -4.07 -28.00
CA ALA A 144 6.57 -4.44 -26.79
C ALA A 144 7.34 -3.26 -26.16
N PHE A 145 7.90 -2.35 -26.98
CA PHE A 145 8.49 -1.11 -26.47
C PHE A 145 7.46 -0.17 -25.85
N PHE A 146 6.26 -0.06 -26.45
CA PHE A 146 5.17 0.71 -25.87
C PHE A 146 4.74 0.14 -24.52
N ASP A 147 4.61 -1.19 -24.40
CA ASP A 147 4.30 -1.84 -23.13
C ASP A 147 5.38 -1.58 -22.07
N ALA A 148 6.65 -1.68 -22.45
CA ALA A 148 7.76 -1.31 -21.57
C ALA A 148 7.65 0.15 -21.10
N ALA A 149 7.38 1.09 -22.01
CA ALA A 149 7.22 2.50 -21.65
C ALA A 149 6.05 2.73 -20.68
N LEU A 150 4.95 1.99 -20.83
CA LEU A 150 3.81 2.05 -19.91
C LEU A 150 4.19 1.54 -18.51
N TRP A 151 4.87 0.40 -18.40
CA TRP A 151 5.34 -0.11 -17.11
C TRP A 151 6.34 0.83 -16.43
N LEU A 152 7.21 1.47 -17.21
CA LEU A 152 8.13 2.48 -16.69
C LEU A 152 7.36 3.72 -16.19
N ALA A 153 6.33 4.17 -16.92
CA ALA A 153 5.49 5.28 -16.50
C ALA A 153 4.71 4.97 -15.21
N VAL A 154 4.19 3.74 -15.07
CA VAL A 154 3.54 3.25 -13.85
C VAL A 154 4.52 3.26 -12.67
N ALA A 155 5.72 2.70 -12.85
CA ALA A 155 6.77 2.70 -11.83
C ALA A 155 7.18 4.13 -11.44
N GLY A 156 7.32 5.03 -12.42
CA GLY A 156 7.64 6.44 -12.21
C GLY A 156 6.56 7.18 -11.43
N CYS A 157 5.29 6.96 -11.72
CA CYS A 157 4.17 7.54 -10.98
C CYS A 157 4.16 7.08 -9.51
N MET A 158 4.42 5.79 -9.28
CA MET A 158 4.48 5.23 -7.92
C MET A 158 5.70 5.72 -7.14
N LEU A 159 6.86 5.83 -7.78
CA LEU A 159 8.05 6.43 -7.17
C LEU A 159 7.84 7.90 -6.82
N TYR A 160 7.24 8.67 -7.73
CA TYR A 160 6.92 10.07 -7.47
C TYR A 160 5.99 10.22 -6.27
N PHE A 161 4.97 9.36 -6.17
CA PHE A 161 4.06 9.34 -5.04
C PHE A 161 4.78 9.04 -3.71
N GLU A 162 5.69 8.07 -3.71
CA GLU A 162 6.51 7.71 -2.55
C GLU A 162 7.45 8.85 -2.12
N PHE A 163 8.18 9.45 -3.06
CA PHE A 163 9.12 10.54 -2.76
C PHE A 163 8.44 11.86 -2.40
N SER A 164 7.20 12.08 -2.83
CA SER A 164 6.45 13.31 -2.51
C SER A 164 6.20 13.49 -1.00
N GLY A 165 6.50 12.48 -0.16
CA GLY A 165 6.26 12.53 1.29
C GLY A 165 4.78 12.55 1.66
N ARG A 166 3.88 12.49 0.67
CA ARG A 166 2.43 12.47 0.86
C ARG A 166 1.99 11.27 1.70
N HIS A 167 2.68 10.15 1.60
CA HIS A 167 2.46 9.00 2.48
C HIS A 167 2.63 9.34 3.95
N ALA A 168 3.76 9.97 4.31
CA ALA A 168 4.02 10.34 5.70
C ALA A 168 3.01 11.39 6.22
N ALA A 169 2.60 12.34 5.36
CA ALA A 169 1.59 13.32 5.73
C ALA A 169 0.21 12.67 5.96
N LEU A 170 -0.13 11.65 5.16
CA LEU A 170 -1.38 10.90 5.32
C LEU A 170 -1.33 10.05 6.59
N ASP A 171 -0.23 9.32 6.83
CA ASP A 171 -0.06 8.50 8.02
C ASP A 171 -0.21 9.32 9.31
N LYS A 172 0.35 10.54 9.35
CA LYS A 172 0.16 11.47 10.47
C LYS A 172 -1.29 11.86 10.71
N ARG A 173 -2.03 12.27 9.66
CA ARG A 173 -3.45 12.65 9.79
C ARG A 173 -4.32 11.54 10.38
N TRP A 174 -4.00 10.29 10.04
CA TRP A 174 -4.71 9.14 10.58
C TRP A 174 -4.33 8.83 12.02
N SER A 175 -3.05 8.95 12.38
CA SER A 175 -2.62 8.87 13.77
C SER A 175 -3.32 9.94 14.62
N ASP A 176 -3.37 11.19 14.15
CA ASP A 176 -3.99 12.31 14.87
C ASP A 176 -5.51 12.13 15.02
N GLN A 177 -6.21 11.63 13.98
CA GLN A 177 -7.65 11.36 14.03
C GLN A 177 -7.98 10.27 15.05
N ASN A 178 -7.18 9.20 15.11
CA ASN A 178 -7.38 8.13 16.09
C ASN A 178 -7.14 8.63 17.52
N THR A 179 -6.18 9.53 17.74
CA THR A 179 -5.93 10.12 19.07
C THR A 179 -7.07 11.07 19.49
N SER A 180 -7.53 11.93 18.59
CA SER A 180 -8.57 12.93 18.88
C SER A 180 -9.91 12.31 19.30
N THR A 181 -10.27 11.19 18.67
CA THR A 181 -11.51 10.46 18.96
C THR A 181 -11.45 9.76 20.33
N SER A 182 -10.24 9.42 20.79
CA SER A 182 -10.03 8.77 22.09
C SER A 182 -10.14 9.75 23.26
N ASP A 183 -9.66 10.99 23.09
CA ASP A 183 -9.71 12.00 24.17
C ASP A 183 -11.11 12.61 24.35
N GLU A 184 -11.87 12.78 23.26
CA GLU A 184 -13.25 13.27 23.33
C GLU A 184 -14.19 12.27 24.02
N ASN A 185 -14.03 10.97 23.74
CA ASN A 185 -14.80 9.92 24.41
C ASN A 185 -14.41 9.72 25.89
N VAL A 186 -13.15 9.99 26.28
CA VAL A 186 -12.75 9.98 27.70
C VAL A 186 -13.34 11.18 28.45
N ALA A 187 -13.47 12.34 27.80
CA ALA A 187 -14.08 13.53 28.41
C ALA A 187 -15.60 13.39 28.63
N THR A 188 -16.33 12.76 27.71
CA THR A 188 -17.77 12.47 27.87
C THR A 188 -18.05 11.39 28.91
N VAL A 189 -17.22 10.34 29.02
CA VAL A 189 -17.38 9.31 30.07
C VAL A 189 -17.06 9.87 31.47
N ALA A 190 -16.12 10.82 31.57
CA ALA A 190 -15.82 11.51 32.83
C ALA A 190 -16.93 12.46 33.29
N ALA A 191 -17.73 13.01 32.37
CA ALA A 191 -18.84 13.91 32.69
C ALA A 191 -20.11 13.17 33.17
N GLU A 192 -20.31 11.92 32.76
CA GLU A 192 -21.51 11.12 33.12
C GLU A 192 -21.35 10.37 34.47
N MET A 193 -20.14 10.23 35.02
CA MET A 193 -19.91 9.65 36.36
C MET A 193 -19.80 10.70 37.50
N GLY A 194 -20.01 11.98 37.20
CA GLY A 194 -19.69 13.07 38.11
C GLY A 194 -20.88 13.89 38.61
N THR A 195 -21.84 13.30 39.34
CA THR A 195 -22.57 14.00 40.44
C THR A 195 -23.44 13.03 41.23
N VAL A 196 -22.82 12.21 42.09
CA VAL A 196 -23.53 11.71 43.28
C VAL A 196 -23.26 12.73 44.39
N GLU A 197 -24.27 13.54 44.72
CA GLU A 197 -24.27 14.38 45.91
C GLU A 197 -23.95 13.53 47.15
N GLN A 198 -22.77 13.78 47.73
CA GLN A 198 -22.35 13.20 48.99
C GLN A 198 -23.14 13.86 50.13
N ILE A 199 -24.29 13.28 50.49
CA ILE A 199 -25.03 13.67 51.69
C ILE A 199 -24.16 13.37 52.93
N ARG A 200 -23.81 14.44 53.63
CA ARG A 200 -23.04 14.48 54.88
C ARG A 200 -23.96 14.27 56.08
N ALA A 201 -23.74 13.21 56.87
CA ALA A 201 -24.15 13.12 58.28
C ALA A 201 -23.32 12.08 59.07
N PRO A 202 -23.22 12.16 60.41
CA PRO A 202 -22.00 11.86 61.15
C PRO A 202 -21.96 10.51 61.91
N SER A 203 -20.72 10.09 62.18
CA SER A 203 -20.19 9.38 63.36
C SER A 203 -20.81 8.05 63.82
N ALA A 204 -20.03 6.97 63.75
CA ALA A 204 -19.86 6.04 64.87
C ALA A 204 -18.56 5.24 64.76
N THR A 205 -17.78 5.31 65.85
CA THR A 205 -16.59 4.54 66.21
C THR A 205 -16.83 3.04 66.31
N VAL A 206 -16.01 2.20 65.66
CA VAL A 206 -15.63 0.85 66.18
C VAL A 206 -14.21 0.50 65.74
N THR A 207 -13.49 -0.10 66.69
CA THR A 207 -12.05 -0.36 66.79
C THR A 207 -11.61 -1.69 66.14
N ALA A 208 -10.43 -1.65 65.51
CA ALA A 208 -9.37 -2.67 65.33
C ALA A 208 -9.67 -4.08 64.77
N ALA A 209 -8.95 -4.43 63.70
CA ALA A 209 -8.11 -5.64 63.66
C ALA A 209 -6.99 -5.48 62.62
N ALA A 210 -5.78 -5.87 63.01
CA ALA A 210 -4.53 -5.73 62.28
C ALA A 210 -4.36 -6.82 61.20
N THR A 211 -3.71 -6.49 60.07
CA THR A 211 -2.78 -7.44 59.41
C THR A 211 -1.81 -6.76 58.44
N ALA A 212 -0.53 -6.88 58.79
CA ALA A 212 0.68 -7.05 57.99
C ALA A 212 0.90 -6.30 56.65
N ASN A 213 1.96 -5.49 56.67
CA ASN A 213 2.67 -4.89 55.53
C ASN A 213 3.32 -5.94 54.60
N VAL A 214 3.27 -5.66 53.29
CA VAL A 214 4.28 -6.11 52.32
C VAL A 214 4.76 -4.88 51.53
N PRO A 215 6.06 -4.52 51.56
CA PRO A 215 6.62 -3.48 50.71
C PRO A 215 7.07 -4.10 49.38
N VAL A 216 6.48 -3.68 48.26
CA VAL A 216 7.11 -3.86 46.94
C VAL A 216 7.63 -2.51 46.50
N ALA A 217 8.95 -2.50 46.30
CA ALA A 217 9.75 -1.36 45.92
C ALA A 217 9.28 -0.74 44.59
N ARG A 218 8.88 0.54 44.67
CA ARG A 218 8.78 1.43 43.51
C ARG A 218 10.13 2.12 43.36
N ALA A 219 10.96 1.63 42.44
CA ALA A 219 12.22 2.24 42.07
C ALA A 219 12.09 2.97 40.72
N MET A 220 12.53 4.22 40.73
CA MET A 220 13.04 5.07 39.63
C MET A 220 12.04 5.49 38.54
N LEU A 221 11.55 6.74 38.51
CA LEU A 221 12.23 8.02 38.19
C LEU A 221 12.98 8.02 36.84
N MET A 222 12.29 8.57 35.82
CA MET A 222 12.69 9.65 34.87
C MET A 222 13.99 9.51 34.03
N PRO A 223 14.19 10.27 32.91
CA PRO A 223 13.48 11.48 32.47
C PRO A 223 13.11 11.57 30.97
N ASP A 224 12.39 12.64 30.67
CA ASP A 224 12.28 13.32 29.38
C ASP A 224 13.60 13.42 28.60
N ASN A 225 13.54 13.34 27.26
CA ASN A 225 14.26 14.35 26.49
C ASN A 225 13.66 14.61 25.09
N ASN A 226 13.29 15.87 24.93
CA ASN A 226 13.08 16.61 23.70
C ASN A 226 14.15 16.33 22.64
N SER A 227 13.74 16.31 21.37
CA SER A 227 14.18 17.36 20.43
C SER A 227 13.48 17.21 19.08
N CYS A 228 12.47 18.06 18.90
CA CYS A 228 12.12 18.58 17.60
C CYS A 228 13.30 19.43 17.09
N ILE A 229 13.86 19.07 15.93
CA ILE A 229 14.60 20.01 15.08
C ILE A 229 13.93 19.94 13.70
N PRO A 230 13.13 20.92 13.29
CA PRO A 230 12.85 21.13 11.88
C PRO A 230 14.09 21.77 11.23
N PRO A 231 14.55 21.29 10.05
CA PRO A 231 15.50 22.06 9.26
C PRO A 231 14.84 23.34 8.76
N ALA A 232 15.58 24.43 8.92
CA ALA A 232 15.23 25.79 8.56
C ALA A 232 14.81 25.92 7.09
N GLU A 233 13.69 26.61 6.91
CA GLU A 233 13.20 27.17 5.68
C GLU A 233 14.16 28.28 5.23
N VAL A 234 15.10 27.96 4.33
CA VAL A 234 15.89 28.99 3.63
C VAL A 234 15.09 29.44 2.42
N SER A 235 14.31 30.50 2.65
CA SER A 235 13.91 31.46 1.63
C SER A 235 15.13 31.94 0.85
N LYS A 236 15.14 31.70 -0.46
CA LYS A 236 15.84 32.54 -1.44
C LYS A 236 14.87 32.95 -2.53
N LYS A 237 14.11 34.00 -2.23
CA LYS A 237 13.73 35.03 -3.19
C LYS A 237 14.84 36.09 -3.20
N ALA A 238 15.55 36.20 -4.32
CA ALA A 238 16.20 37.39 -4.85
C ALA A 238 16.66 37.01 -6.27
N GLU A 239 16.22 37.61 -7.38
CA GLU A 239 16.22 39.02 -7.81
C GLU A 239 17.11 39.08 -9.07
N GLU A 240 16.49 39.45 -10.19
CA GLU A 240 17.03 40.17 -11.36
C GLU A 240 18.38 39.77 -11.97
N ALA A 241 18.30 39.18 -13.18
CA ALA A 241 18.98 39.63 -14.40
C ALA A 241 18.33 38.97 -15.64
#